data_AF-A0A7I8BWT2-F1
#
_entry.id   AF-A0A7I8BWT2-F1
#
_cell.length_a   1.000
_cell.length_b   1.000
_cell.length_c   1.000
_cell.angle_alpha   90.00
_cell.angle_beta   90.00
_cell.angle_gamma   90.00
#
_symmetry.space_group_name_H-M   'P 1'
#
loop_
_entity.id
_entity.type
_entity.pdbx_description
1 polymer ?
#
loop_
_entity_poly.entity_id
_entity_poly.type
_entity_poly.pdbx_seq_one_letter_code
_entity_poly.pdbx_strand_id
1 'polypeptide(L)'
;MDIEGAVGTMTLMSKAVSAAQPKLRVMRLEASIDGTAVILTDVDLTGMGISREVCYRITVAELVSAIEVHGVEQWLDSLSR
;
A
#
# COMPACT_ATOMS: atom_id res chain seq x y z
N MET A 1 -16.52 14.80 18.22
CA MET A 1 -15.23 15.43 17.84
C MET A 1 -15.12 15.18 16.35
N ASP A 2 -15.47 16.18 15.56
CA ASP A 2 -15.45 16.04 14.10
C ASP A 2 -14.02 16.25 13.63
N ILE A 3 -13.43 15.19 13.09
CA ILE A 3 -12.13 15.25 12.44
C ILE A 3 -12.41 15.74 11.01
N GLU A 4 -12.21 17.03 10.74
CA GLU A 4 -12.18 17.57 9.37
C GLU A 4 -10.82 17.23 8.74
N GLY A 5 -10.66 15.98 8.31
CA GLY A 5 -9.52 15.52 7.52
C GLY A 5 -9.95 15.17 6.09
N ALA A 6 -9.09 15.40 5.11
CA ALA A 6 -9.31 14.89 3.76
C ALA A 6 -9.19 13.35 3.79
N VAL A 7 -10.30 12.65 3.58
CA VAL A 7 -10.32 11.18 3.45
C VAL A 7 -10.16 10.83 1.97
N GLY A 8 -9.24 9.91 1.67
CA GLY A 8 -8.98 9.46 0.31
C GLY A 8 -8.49 8.02 0.29
N THR A 9 -8.64 7.41 -0.88
CA THR A 9 -8.17 6.06 -1.17
C THR A 9 -7.11 6.13 -2.26
N MET A 10 -5.94 5.54 -2.02
CA MET A 10 -4.93 5.33 -3.06
C MET A 10 -4.94 3.87 -3.47
N THR A 11 -5.06 3.61 -4.77
CA THR A 11 -4.97 2.26 -5.33
C THR A 11 -3.77 2.16 -6.25
N LEU A 12 -2.86 1.26 -5.95
CA LEU A 12 -1.71 0.92 -6.78
C LEU A 12 -1.92 -0.47 -7.38
N MET A 13 -1.85 -0.58 -8.70
CA MET A 13 -1.92 -1.86 -9.41
C MET A 13 -0.58 -2.14 -10.07
N SER A 14 -0.02 -3.31 -9.81
CA SER A 14 1.20 -3.78 -10.46
C SER A 14 0.96 -5.13 -11.10
N LYS A 15 1.45 -5.31 -12.33
CA LYS A 15 1.36 -6.57 -13.05
C LYS A 15 2.77 -7.10 -13.29
N ALA A 16 3.12 -8.20 -12.64
CA ALA A 16 4.36 -8.91 -12.91
C ALA A 16 4.15 -9.86 -14.09
N VAL A 17 4.85 -9.63 -15.20
CA VAL A 17 4.86 -10.54 -16.36
C VAL A 17 6.01 -11.54 -16.15
N SER A 18 5.73 -12.59 -15.38
CA SER A 18 6.60 -13.78 -15.31
C SER A 18 6.13 -14.81 -16.34
N ALA A 19 7.08 -15.57 -16.91
CA ALA A 19 6.80 -16.60 -17.91
C ALA A 19 5.89 -17.75 -17.39
N ALA A 20 5.79 -17.92 -16.06
CA ALA A 20 5.01 -19.00 -15.46
C ALA A 20 3.52 -18.66 -15.30
N GLN A 21 3.19 -17.49 -14.72
CA GLN A 21 1.82 -17.00 -14.54
C GLN A 21 1.83 -15.47 -14.35
N PRO A 22 0.94 -14.70 -15.01
CA PRO A 22 0.78 -13.29 -14.72
C PRO A 22 0.21 -13.14 -13.31
N LYS A 23 0.94 -12.43 -12.44
CA LYS A 23 0.45 -12.04 -11.11
C LYS A 23 0.05 -10.58 -11.15
N LEU A 24 -1.21 -10.31 -10.87
CA LEU A 24 -1.71 -8.95 -10.68
C LEU A 24 -1.79 -8.70 -9.18
N ARG A 25 -1.04 -7.70 -8.70
CA ARG A 25 -1.09 -7.28 -7.30
C ARG A 25 -1.78 -5.94 -7.21
N VAL A 26 -2.81 -5.87 -6.39
CA VAL A 26 -3.55 -4.65 -6.10
C VAL A 26 -3.28 -4.29 -4.66
N MET A 27 -2.77 -3.09 -4.43
CA MET A 27 -2.52 -2.54 -3.12
C MET A 27 -3.43 -1.32 -2.94
N ARG A 28 -4.16 -1.27 -1.83
CA ARG A 28 -5.08 -0.19 -1.51
C ARG A 28 -4.76 0.39 -0.15
N LEU A 29 -4.66 1.71 -0.09
CA LEU A 29 -4.34 2.47 1.12
C LEU A 29 -5.51 3.40 1.44
N GLU A 30 -6.05 3.31 2.65
CA GLU A 30 -7.24 4.05 3.10
C GLU A 30 -7.07 4.54 4.54
N ALA A 31 -7.67 5.68 4.89
CA ALA A 31 -7.81 6.06 6.30
C ALA A 31 -8.88 5.19 6.98
N SER A 32 -8.67 4.84 8.24
CA SER A 32 -9.71 4.18 9.05
C SER A 32 -10.87 5.13 9.34
N ILE A 33 -12.06 4.58 9.59
CA ILE A 33 -13.29 5.37 9.86
C ILE A 33 -13.10 6.34 11.05
N ASP A 34 -12.37 5.89 12.07
CA ASP A 34 -12.05 6.68 13.26
C ASP A 34 -10.84 7.61 13.07
N GLY A 35 -10.20 7.60 11.89
CA GLY A 35 -9.04 8.43 11.54
C GLY A 35 -7.75 8.10 12.30
N THR A 36 -7.74 7.04 13.12
CA THR A 36 -6.59 6.71 13.97
C THR A 36 -5.53 5.86 13.28
N ALA A 37 -5.86 5.29 12.11
CA ALA A 37 -5.00 4.37 11.39
C ALA A 37 -5.13 4.52 9.87
N VAL A 38 -4.15 3.94 9.19
CA VAL A 38 -4.18 3.67 7.77
C VAL A 38 -4.35 2.17 7.58
N ILE A 39 -5.29 1.80 6.70
CA ILE A 39 -5.55 0.42 6.30
C ILE A 39 -4.85 0.17 4.98
N LEU A 40 -3.94 -0.81 4.98
CA LEU A 40 -3.29 -1.32 3.78
C LEU A 40 -3.88 -2.67 3.44
N THR A 41 -4.59 -2.75 2.31
CA THR A 41 -5.10 -4.01 1.76
C THR A 41 -4.23 -4.44 0.60
N ASP A 42 -3.65 -5.62 0.69
CA ASP A 42 -2.88 -6.26 -0.37
C ASP A 42 -3.66 -7.45 -0.94
N VAL A 43 -3.90 -7.42 -2.25
CA VAL A 43 -4.67 -8.42 -2.98
C VAL A 43 -3.78 -9.03 -4.05
N ASP A 44 -3.45 -10.32 -3.90
CA ASP A 44 -2.81 -11.12 -4.93
C ASP A 44 -3.88 -11.79 -5.79
N LEU A 45 -4.07 -11.27 -7.00
CA LEU A 45 -4.96 -11.83 -8.01
C LEU A 45 -4.16 -12.82 -8.85
N THR A 46 -4.26 -14.10 -8.50
CA THR A 46 -3.77 -15.19 -9.35
C THR A 46 -4.80 -15.52 -10.41
N GLY A 47 -4.36 -15.73 -11.66
CA GLY A 47 -5.24 -16.06 -12.79
C GLY A 47 -6.06 -17.35 -12.63
N MET A 48 -5.86 -18.11 -11.54
CA MET A 48 -6.54 -19.37 -11.23
C MET A 48 -7.58 -19.25 -10.09
N GLY A 49 -8.03 -18.04 -9.76
CA GLY A 49 -9.21 -17.84 -8.91
C GLY A 49 -8.95 -17.82 -7.39
N ILE A 50 -7.69 -17.96 -6.95
CA ILE A 50 -7.33 -17.72 -5.55
C ILE A 50 -6.87 -16.28 -5.44
N SER A 51 -7.77 -15.42 -4.93
CA SER A 51 -7.45 -14.08 -4.48
C SER A 51 -7.01 -14.18 -3.02
N ARG A 52 -5.74 -13.89 -2.71
CA ARG A 52 -5.31 -13.73 -1.32
C ARG A 52 -5.45 -12.26 -0.95
N GLU A 53 -6.32 -11.96 0.00
CA GLU A 53 -6.45 -10.63 0.59
C GLU A 53 -5.82 -10.62 1.98
N VAL A 54 -4.94 -9.66 2.22
CA VAL A 54 -4.35 -9.40 3.53
C VAL A 54 -4.55 -7.94 3.88
N CYS A 55 -5.14 -7.69 5.05
CA CYS A 55 -5.38 -6.34 5.55
C CYS A 55 -4.46 -6.07 6.75
N TYR A 56 -3.72 -4.97 6.67
CA TYR A 56 -2.88 -4.47 7.73
C TYR A 56 -3.48 -3.18 8.26
N ARG A 57 -3.59 -3.08 9.59
CA ARG A 57 -3.88 -1.80 10.27
C ARG A 57 -2.54 -1.23 10.71
N ILE A 58 -2.23 -0.03 10.23
CA ILE A 58 -0.95 0.65 10.45
C ILE A 58 -1.28 1.99 11.12
N THR A 59 -0.65 2.31 12.24
CA THR A 59 -0.79 3.65 12.83
C THR A 59 -0.10 4.68 11.96
N VAL A 60 -0.50 5.95 12.08
CA VAL A 60 0.16 7.04 11.34
C VAL A 60 1.65 7.12 11.67
N ALA A 61 2.03 6.90 12.93
CA ALA A 61 3.42 6.91 13.37
C ALA A 61 4.25 5.78 12.74
N GLU A 62 3.70 4.56 12.66
CA GLU A 62 4.37 3.42 12.01
C GLU A 62 4.54 3.66 10.50
N LEU A 63 3.53 4.23 9.84
CA LEU A 63 3.61 4.56 8.41
C LEU A 63 4.70 5.62 8.14
N VAL A 64 4.72 6.71 8.92
CA VAL A 64 5.73 7.76 8.78
C VAL A 64 7.12 7.19 9.02
N SER A 65 7.32 6.43 10.10
CA SER A 65 8.60 5.78 10.40
C SER A 65 9.07 4.88 9.26
N ALA A 66 8.18 4.06 8.68
CA ALA A 66 8.50 3.22 7.54
C ALA A 66 8.90 4.03 6.29
N ILE A 67 8.23 5.16 6.02
CA ILE A 67 8.55 6.07 4.91
C ILE A 67 9.90 6.76 5.14
N GLU A 68 10.20 7.19 6.36
CA GLU A 68 11.47 7.84 6.69
C GLU A 68 12.64 6.88 6.52
N VAL A 69 12.49 5.63 6.96
CA VAL A 69 13.55 4.61 6.89
C VAL A 69 13.75 4.09 5.45
N HIS A 70 12.68 3.85 4.69
CA HIS A 70 12.78 3.15 3.40
C HIS A 70 12.41 3.99 2.18
N GLY A 71 11.63 5.05 2.36
CA GLY A 71 11.11 5.87 1.27
C GLY A 71 12.07 6.94 0.78
N VAL A 72 13.00 7.42 1.63
CA VAL A 72 13.93 8.50 1.28
C VAL A 72 15.21 7.96 0.63
N GLU A 73 15.74 6.82 1.09
CA GLU A 73 17.00 6.26 0.57
C GLU A 73 16.92 5.92 -0.93
N GLN A 74 15.83 5.28 -1.39
CA GLN A 74 15.68 4.93 -2.81
C GLN A 74 15.51 6.15 -3.73
N TRP A 75 14.91 7.24 -3.23
CA TRP A 75 14.74 8.46 -4.02
C TRP A 75 16.05 9.23 -4.17
N LEU A 76 16.85 9.34 -3.11
CA LEU A 76 18.16 10.00 -3.16
C LEU A 76 19.17 9.22 -4.02
N ASP A 77 19.16 7.89 -3.98
CA ASP A 77 19.96 7.05 -4.87
C ASP A 77 19.56 7.17 -6.35
N SER A 78 18.29 7.49 -6.64
CA SER A 78 17.82 7.72 -8.00
C SER A 78 18.22 9.10 -8.56
N LEU A 79 18.52 10.07 -7.69
CA LEU A 79 18.94 11.43 -8.05
C LEU A 79 20.47 11.60 -8.14
N SER A 80 21.23 10.64 -7.61
CA SER A 80 22.70 10.64 -7.64
C SER A 80 23.29 9.87 -8.84
N ARG A 81 22.45 9.41 -9.77
CA ARG A 81 22.83 8.75 -11.04
C ARG A 81 22.62 9.64 -12.26
#